data_AF-A0A061GMX7-F1
#
_entry.id   AF-A0A061GMX7-F1
#
_cell.length_a   1.000
_cell.length_b   1.000
_cell.length_c   1.000
_cell.angle_alpha   90.00
_cell.angle_beta   90.00
_cell.angle_gamma   90.00
#
_symmetry.space_group_name_H-M   'P 1'
#
loop_
_entity.id
_entity.type
_entity.pdbx_description
1 polymer ?
#
loop_
_entity_poly.entity_id
_entity_poly.type
_entity_poly.pdbx_seq_one_letter_code
_entity_poly.pdbx_strand_id
1 'polypeptide(L)'
;MVCWLRGFLFLSQSQAKAEKSIINQSQSPHYFCSTAEQIFANSEKRSENSKQMADRAVSEEASMAGHAPKLTSIPASDNTVWADASPLLEAACRDLRDGELIHGDNFNLFAAMSALEIMDPKMDSGIVCRYYSIDEAIENGAAPIPISLDSTIDVQCTIDIMDHLLACEAAWHKGHSLAQTVFSCIYLLRLDRTTSHALLHSYCRVIRATCKAVVSVVSDARTHEEEDLFTMTYGLPLNGDGDEKCLSMLTAVEETISRQLRACKATSSKRRVSEELEPLQSNTNLEDGLCKALLCRLRFRKHFFHVLTCMKRPQGRGLELARKHIASCILELESILKSAEFLRFCSDEFCEDDIEDKTTASGREPIGFDATLNSRLSAPTPPRAIKILSWKKAVEYFVKLLHDLDAMCSYSLNPHLESLLCFVVQFQKSQPDLVARAHLQLLLVQDGKLYGRDPIFAVITKAAALPEATKNHDIQKNEYIVQLGQLVVNLLKILCTNAAWQRRKLGKILQDWRVIYVQLELAFRNEFGDVSSSSNEELNGRERRK
;
A
#
# COMPACT_ATOMS: atom_id res chain seq x y z
N MET A 1 28.64 19.84 -18.58
CA MET A 1 27.18 19.57 -18.60
C MET A 1 26.74 18.80 -19.84
N VAL A 2 27.00 19.31 -21.06
CA VAL A 2 26.64 18.69 -22.34
C VAL A 2 27.26 17.28 -22.54
N CYS A 3 28.53 17.07 -22.18
CA CYS A 3 29.17 15.75 -22.23
C CYS A 3 28.61 14.76 -21.18
N TRP A 4 28.26 15.27 -19.99
CA TRP A 4 27.61 14.49 -18.93
C TRP A 4 26.20 14.05 -19.35
N LEU A 5 25.40 14.97 -19.90
CA LEU A 5 24.11 14.71 -20.53
C LEU A 5 24.20 13.65 -21.64
N ARG A 6 25.25 13.69 -22.46
CA ARG A 6 25.48 12.73 -23.55
C ARG A 6 25.78 11.31 -23.03
N GLY A 7 26.59 11.18 -21.98
CA GLY A 7 26.86 9.90 -21.29
C GLY A 7 25.65 9.38 -20.51
N PHE A 8 24.89 10.28 -19.90
CA PHE A 8 23.67 10.00 -19.15
C PHE A 8 22.54 9.46 -20.03
N LEU A 9 22.34 10.08 -21.20
CA LEU A 9 21.41 9.61 -22.22
C LEU A 9 21.81 8.24 -22.76
N PHE A 10 23.11 7.97 -22.90
CA PHE A 10 23.62 6.66 -23.31
C PHE A 10 23.37 5.58 -22.24
N LEU A 11 23.56 5.91 -20.95
CA LEU A 11 23.23 5.05 -19.82
C LEU A 11 21.73 4.79 -19.70
N SER A 12 20.89 5.82 -19.86
CA SER A 12 19.43 5.69 -19.87
C SER A 12 18.92 4.84 -21.04
N GLN A 13 19.49 5.00 -22.24
CA GLN A 13 19.19 4.15 -23.39
C GLN A 13 19.72 2.72 -23.24
N SER A 14 20.88 2.55 -22.61
CA SER A 14 21.45 1.23 -22.28
C SER A 14 20.61 0.51 -21.23
N GLN A 15 20.08 1.22 -20.24
CA GLN A 15 19.14 0.66 -19.25
C GLN A 15 17.80 0.28 -19.86
N ALA A 16 17.23 1.11 -20.73
CA ALA A 16 16.05 0.75 -21.50
C ALA A 16 16.28 -0.48 -22.42
N LYS A 17 17.53 -0.75 -22.82
CA LYS A 17 17.93 -1.97 -23.55
C LYS A 17 18.20 -3.16 -22.62
N ALA A 18 18.76 -2.96 -21.43
CA ALA A 18 19.02 -4.02 -20.45
C ALA A 18 17.71 -4.57 -19.85
N GLU A 19 16.71 -3.72 -19.65
CA GLU A 19 15.36 -4.15 -19.25
C GLU A 19 14.70 -5.04 -20.32
N LYS A 20 15.00 -4.83 -21.62
CA LYS A 20 14.55 -5.76 -22.67
C LYS A 20 15.11 -7.17 -22.49
N SER A 21 16.33 -7.35 -21.96
CA SER A 21 16.91 -8.69 -21.80
C SER A 21 16.36 -9.42 -20.57
N ILE A 22 16.04 -8.70 -19.50
CA ILE A 22 15.42 -9.26 -18.29
C ILE A 22 13.98 -9.67 -18.57
N ILE A 23 13.23 -8.87 -19.34
CA ILE A 23 11.85 -9.20 -19.72
C ILE A 23 11.83 -10.36 -20.73
N ASN A 24 12.74 -10.41 -21.70
CA ASN A 24 12.81 -11.51 -22.68
C ASN A 24 13.30 -12.85 -22.08
N GLN A 25 13.96 -12.87 -20.92
CA GLN A 25 14.24 -14.11 -20.18
C GLN A 25 13.06 -14.57 -19.33
N SER A 26 12.15 -13.66 -18.95
CA SER A 26 10.90 -13.96 -18.23
C SER A 26 9.69 -14.21 -19.13
N GLN A 27 9.82 -14.00 -20.45
CA GLN A 27 8.74 -14.18 -21.43
C GLN A 27 9.20 -15.12 -22.54
N SER A 28 8.93 -16.41 -22.38
CA SER A 28 8.89 -17.32 -23.52
C SER A 28 7.58 -17.09 -24.30
N PRO A 29 7.62 -16.92 -25.64
CA PRO A 29 6.41 -16.63 -26.43
C PRO A 29 5.43 -17.81 -26.54
N HIS A 30 5.79 -19.00 -26.04
CA HIS A 30 4.89 -20.15 -25.99
C HIS A 30 3.93 -20.17 -24.80
N TYR A 31 4.17 -19.34 -23.75
CA TYR A 31 3.27 -19.30 -22.59
C TYR A 31 2.03 -18.42 -22.81
N PHE A 32 2.06 -17.39 -23.66
CA PHE A 32 0.89 -16.50 -23.82
C PHE A 32 -0.24 -17.11 -24.67
N CYS A 33 0.06 -18.00 -25.62
CA CYS A 33 -0.96 -18.65 -26.43
C CYS A 33 -1.64 -19.82 -25.70
N SER A 34 -0.90 -20.63 -24.94
CA SER A 34 -1.50 -21.72 -24.15
C SER A 34 -2.28 -21.21 -22.94
N THR A 35 -1.88 -20.07 -22.36
CA THR A 35 -2.56 -19.49 -21.19
C THR A 35 -3.89 -18.84 -21.59
N ALA A 36 -4.04 -18.27 -22.80
CA ALA A 36 -5.33 -17.75 -23.26
C ALA A 36 -6.36 -18.87 -23.49
N GLU A 37 -5.95 -19.99 -24.11
CA GLU A 37 -6.82 -21.16 -24.31
C GLU A 37 -7.10 -21.91 -23.00
N GLN A 38 -6.13 -21.99 -22.08
CA GLN A 38 -6.35 -22.53 -20.73
C GLN A 38 -7.17 -21.60 -19.82
N ILE A 39 -7.10 -20.28 -20.00
CA ILE A 39 -7.96 -19.31 -19.28
C ILE A 39 -9.40 -19.40 -19.79
N PHE A 40 -9.63 -19.58 -21.10
CA PHE A 40 -10.97 -19.80 -21.65
C PHE A 40 -11.54 -21.18 -21.25
N ALA A 41 -10.76 -22.25 -21.29
CA ALA A 41 -11.22 -23.58 -20.85
C ALA A 41 -11.43 -23.66 -19.32
N ASN A 42 -10.62 -22.94 -18.53
CA ASN A 42 -10.84 -22.82 -17.09
C ASN A 42 -11.96 -21.85 -16.73
N SER A 43 -12.30 -20.86 -17.58
CA SER A 43 -13.46 -19.98 -17.34
C SER A 43 -14.78 -20.71 -17.58
N GLU A 44 -14.85 -21.63 -18.54
CA GLU A 44 -16.01 -22.51 -18.76
C GLU A 44 -16.19 -23.50 -17.61
N LYS A 45 -15.13 -24.20 -17.16
CA LYS A 45 -15.21 -25.10 -15.99
C LYS A 45 -15.49 -24.37 -14.67
N ARG A 46 -15.00 -23.14 -14.52
CA ARG A 46 -15.26 -22.30 -13.33
C ARG A 46 -16.65 -21.66 -13.38
N SER A 47 -17.22 -21.46 -14.56
CA SER A 47 -18.63 -21.10 -14.77
C SER A 47 -19.56 -22.25 -14.36
N GLU A 48 -19.23 -23.50 -14.70
CA GLU A 48 -20.00 -24.69 -14.29
C GLU A 48 -19.93 -24.95 -12.78
N ASN A 49 -18.74 -24.85 -12.17
CA ASN A 49 -18.60 -24.97 -10.71
C ASN A 49 -19.24 -23.79 -9.94
N SER A 50 -19.19 -22.57 -10.50
CA SER A 50 -19.85 -21.40 -9.89
C SER A 50 -21.37 -21.45 -10.02
N LYS A 51 -21.91 -22.06 -11.08
CA LYS A 51 -23.34 -22.37 -11.20
C LYS A 51 -23.77 -23.43 -10.19
N GLN A 52 -22.98 -24.50 -9.99
CA GLN A 52 -23.27 -25.51 -8.97
C GLN A 52 -23.18 -24.97 -7.53
N MET A 53 -22.27 -24.04 -7.24
CA MET A 53 -22.21 -23.38 -5.91
C MET A 53 -23.33 -22.37 -5.71
N ALA A 54 -23.72 -21.63 -6.76
CA ALA A 54 -24.89 -20.75 -6.73
C ALA A 54 -26.19 -21.54 -6.55
N ASP A 55 -26.37 -22.67 -7.23
CA ASP A 55 -27.53 -23.54 -7.07
C ASP A 55 -27.61 -24.17 -5.66
N ARG A 56 -26.46 -24.46 -5.02
CA ARG A 56 -26.42 -24.90 -3.61
C ARG A 56 -26.78 -23.79 -2.63
N ALA A 57 -26.30 -22.57 -2.84
CA ALA A 57 -26.63 -21.41 -2.00
C ALA A 57 -28.12 -21.04 -2.11
N VAL A 58 -28.68 -21.09 -3.33
CA VAL A 58 -30.12 -20.89 -3.58
C VAL A 58 -30.97 -21.99 -2.92
N SER A 59 -30.46 -23.23 -2.86
CA SER A 59 -31.13 -24.36 -2.20
C SER A 59 -31.16 -24.24 -0.67
N GLU A 60 -30.12 -23.64 -0.06
CA GLU A 60 -30.08 -23.38 1.38
C GLU A 60 -30.94 -22.17 1.78
N GLU A 61 -31.00 -21.10 0.95
CA GLU A 61 -31.86 -19.93 1.18
C GLU A 61 -33.37 -20.20 0.98
N ALA A 62 -33.73 -21.16 0.11
CA ALA A 62 -35.14 -21.58 -0.06
C ALA A 62 -35.75 -22.18 1.23
N SER A 63 -34.93 -22.54 2.22
CA SER A 63 -35.40 -23.04 3.53
C SER A 63 -35.70 -21.94 4.57
N MET A 64 -35.36 -20.67 4.27
CA MET A 64 -35.49 -19.53 5.19
C MET A 64 -36.35 -18.39 4.62
N ALA A 65 -37.38 -18.70 3.82
CA ALA A 65 -38.31 -17.72 3.27
C ALA A 65 -39.24 -17.09 4.34
N GLY A 66 -38.67 -16.22 5.17
CA GLY A 66 -39.38 -15.29 6.04
C GLY A 66 -39.45 -13.90 5.41
N HIS A 67 -40.64 -13.55 4.90
CA HIS A 67 -41.14 -12.19 4.60
C HIS A 67 -40.15 -11.19 3.97
N ALA A 68 -40.28 -11.00 2.64
CA ALA A 68 -39.71 -9.85 1.94
C ALA A 68 -40.14 -8.53 2.63
N PRO A 69 -39.21 -7.63 3.00
CA PRO A 69 -39.57 -6.36 3.61
C PRO A 69 -40.29 -5.49 2.57
N LYS A 70 -41.44 -4.92 2.96
CA LYS A 70 -42.13 -3.90 2.15
C LYS A 70 -41.20 -2.72 1.93
N LEU A 71 -40.88 -2.42 0.66
CA LEU A 71 -40.18 -1.20 0.26
C LEU A 71 -40.91 0.02 0.83
N THR A 72 -40.30 0.70 1.80
CA THR A 72 -40.76 1.99 2.30
C THR A 72 -40.51 3.05 1.23
N SER A 73 -41.59 3.64 0.70
CA SER A 73 -41.53 4.75 -0.26
C SER A 73 -40.73 5.93 0.31
N ILE A 74 -39.87 6.54 -0.50
CA ILE A 74 -39.15 7.77 -0.15
C ILE A 74 -40.19 8.83 0.26
N PRO A 75 -40.16 9.36 1.50
CA PRO A 75 -41.18 10.28 1.97
C PRO A 75 -41.17 11.56 1.12
N ALA A 76 -42.33 11.90 0.57
CA ALA A 76 -42.57 13.20 -0.05
C ALA A 76 -42.37 14.30 1.00
N SER A 77 -41.61 15.34 0.69
CA SER A 77 -41.54 16.54 1.53
C SER A 77 -42.73 17.46 1.19
N ASP A 78 -43.04 18.44 2.04
CA ASP A 78 -44.14 19.40 1.81
C ASP A 78 -44.07 20.13 0.44
N ASN A 79 -42.89 20.11 -0.22
CA ASN A 79 -42.66 20.73 -1.53
C ASN A 79 -42.33 19.74 -2.66
N THR A 80 -42.40 18.42 -2.45
CA THR A 80 -42.08 17.42 -3.49
C THR A 80 -43.17 16.38 -3.65
N VAL A 81 -43.76 16.30 -4.84
CA VAL A 81 -44.77 15.29 -5.21
C VAL A 81 -44.13 14.26 -6.14
N TRP A 82 -44.18 12.98 -5.75
CA TRP A 82 -43.79 11.88 -6.62
C TRP A 82 -44.95 11.53 -7.56
N ALA A 83 -44.68 11.48 -8.86
CA ALA A 83 -45.61 11.00 -9.87
C ALA A 83 -45.06 9.73 -10.52
N ASP A 84 -45.91 8.73 -10.70
CA ASP A 84 -45.52 7.49 -11.36
C ASP A 84 -45.41 7.69 -12.88
N ALA A 85 -44.18 7.54 -13.40
CA ALA A 85 -43.88 7.65 -14.83
C ALA A 85 -43.87 6.29 -15.55
N SER A 86 -44.10 5.18 -14.85
CA SER A 86 -44.03 3.83 -15.44
C SER A 86 -44.95 3.66 -16.66
N PRO A 87 -46.22 4.13 -16.66
CA PRO A 87 -47.09 3.99 -17.83
C PRO A 87 -46.60 4.73 -19.07
N LEU A 88 -45.95 5.89 -18.88
CA LEU A 88 -45.38 6.69 -19.96
C LEU A 88 -44.17 5.97 -20.58
N LEU A 89 -43.28 5.46 -19.72
CA LEU A 89 -42.09 4.73 -20.16
C LEU A 89 -42.47 3.44 -20.90
N GLU A 90 -43.45 2.68 -20.40
CA GLU A 90 -43.97 1.48 -21.08
C GLU A 90 -44.57 1.79 -22.45
N ALA A 91 -45.33 2.88 -22.58
CA ALA A 91 -45.87 3.31 -23.86
C ALA A 91 -44.76 3.66 -24.86
N ALA A 92 -43.76 4.45 -24.44
CA ALA A 92 -42.62 4.81 -25.28
C ALA A 92 -41.78 3.60 -25.70
N CYS A 93 -41.56 2.64 -24.80
CA CYS A 93 -40.85 1.39 -25.10
C CYS A 93 -41.59 0.52 -26.13
N ARG A 94 -42.92 0.54 -26.19
CA ARG A 94 -43.69 -0.21 -27.20
C ARG A 94 -43.58 0.37 -28.61
N ASP A 95 -43.32 1.67 -28.72
CA ASP A 95 -43.19 2.35 -30.02
C ASP A 95 -41.78 2.24 -30.60
N LEU A 96 -40.78 1.87 -29.79
CA LEU A 96 -39.40 1.63 -30.19
C LEU A 96 -39.24 0.32 -30.97
N ARG A 97 -38.47 0.37 -32.07
CA ARG A 97 -38.11 -0.81 -32.88
C ARG A 97 -36.79 -1.41 -32.42
N ASP A 98 -36.55 -2.66 -32.83
CA ASP A 98 -35.28 -3.34 -32.60
C ASP A 98 -34.09 -2.52 -33.12
N GLY A 99 -33.15 -2.20 -32.23
CA GLY A 99 -31.96 -1.40 -32.54
C GLY A 99 -32.12 0.11 -32.36
N GLU A 100 -33.30 0.60 -31.99
CA GLU A 100 -33.51 2.01 -31.63
C GLU A 100 -33.20 2.24 -30.14
N LEU A 101 -32.56 3.37 -29.82
CA LEU A 101 -32.20 3.76 -28.46
C LEU A 101 -32.50 5.25 -28.27
N ILE A 102 -33.29 5.58 -27.24
CA ILE A 102 -33.51 6.96 -26.83
C ILE A 102 -32.40 7.34 -25.86
N HIS A 103 -31.62 8.36 -26.21
CA HIS A 103 -30.55 8.88 -25.38
C HIS A 103 -30.40 10.39 -25.59
N GLY A 104 -29.72 11.08 -24.67
CA GLY A 104 -29.40 12.51 -24.85
C GLY A 104 -28.32 12.73 -25.90
N ASP A 105 -28.22 13.95 -26.44
CA ASP A 105 -27.30 14.29 -27.54
C ASP A 105 -25.82 14.04 -27.23
N ASN A 106 -25.44 14.07 -25.95
CA ASN A 106 -24.05 13.86 -25.49
C ASN A 106 -23.75 12.41 -25.05
N PHE A 107 -24.71 11.50 -25.19
CA PHE A 107 -24.52 10.11 -24.78
C PHE A 107 -23.66 9.35 -25.78
N ASN A 108 -22.73 8.54 -25.27
CA ASN A 108 -21.85 7.69 -26.05
C ASN A 108 -21.99 6.24 -25.58
N LEU A 109 -22.23 5.31 -26.50
CA LEU A 109 -22.29 3.88 -26.21
C LEU A 109 -21.00 3.35 -25.55
N PHE A 110 -19.85 3.94 -25.86
CA PHE A 110 -18.60 3.59 -25.17
C PHE A 110 -18.64 3.90 -23.66
N ALA A 111 -19.32 4.97 -23.25
CA ALA A 111 -19.51 5.29 -21.83
C ALA A 111 -20.51 4.32 -21.17
N ALA A 112 -21.47 3.80 -21.93
CA ALA A 112 -22.42 2.79 -21.43
C ALA A 112 -21.75 1.45 -21.11
N MET A 113 -20.61 1.14 -21.74
CA MET A 113 -19.86 -0.10 -21.46
C MET A 113 -19.33 -0.20 -20.02
N SER A 114 -19.25 0.92 -19.28
CA SER A 114 -18.87 0.94 -17.87
C SER A 114 -20.07 1.02 -16.91
N ALA A 115 -21.31 0.98 -17.42
CA ALA A 115 -22.49 1.00 -16.58
C ALA A 115 -22.57 -0.26 -15.70
N LEU A 116 -23.05 -0.09 -14.47
CA LEU A 116 -23.35 -1.21 -13.58
C LEU A 116 -24.76 -1.73 -13.89
N GLU A 117 -24.90 -3.04 -13.83
CA GLU A 117 -26.19 -3.71 -13.94
C GLU A 117 -26.68 -4.05 -12.53
N ILE A 118 -27.82 -3.47 -12.15
CA ILE A 118 -28.47 -3.72 -10.87
C ILE A 118 -29.07 -5.14 -10.91
N MET A 119 -29.03 -5.86 -9.79
CA MET A 119 -29.42 -7.27 -9.66
C MET A 119 -28.50 -8.31 -10.33
N ASP A 120 -27.38 -7.92 -10.95
CA ASP A 120 -26.35 -8.87 -11.38
C ASP A 120 -25.32 -9.10 -10.25
N PRO A 121 -25.11 -10.33 -9.75
CA PRO A 121 -24.17 -10.60 -8.65
C PRO A 121 -22.71 -10.21 -8.88
N LYS A 122 -22.29 -10.07 -10.14
CA LYS A 122 -20.93 -9.68 -10.53
C LYS A 122 -20.78 -8.19 -10.73
N MET A 123 -21.87 -7.44 -10.93
CA MET A 123 -21.86 -6.00 -11.23
C MET A 123 -22.48 -5.16 -10.10
N ASP A 124 -23.41 -5.73 -9.34
CA ASP A 124 -24.11 -5.08 -8.24
C ASP A 124 -23.44 -5.41 -6.89
N SER A 125 -22.82 -4.42 -6.27
CA SER A 125 -22.22 -4.59 -4.94
C SER A 125 -23.25 -4.61 -3.80
N GLY A 126 -24.49 -4.20 -4.08
CA GLY A 126 -25.60 -4.15 -3.13
C GLY A 126 -26.20 -5.53 -2.82
N ILE A 127 -26.12 -6.47 -3.76
CA ILE A 127 -26.70 -7.83 -3.61
C ILE A 127 -25.81 -8.77 -2.78
N VAL A 128 -24.49 -8.58 -2.79
CA VAL A 128 -23.51 -9.46 -2.12
C VAL A 128 -23.21 -9.02 -0.67
N CYS A 129 -23.99 -8.08 -0.12
CA CYS A 129 -23.71 -7.45 1.17
C CYS A 129 -24.37 -8.23 2.31
N ARG A 130 -23.59 -8.70 3.28
CA ARG A 130 -24.10 -9.47 4.44
C ARG A 130 -24.85 -8.59 5.45
N TYR A 131 -24.44 -7.33 5.61
CA TYR A 131 -25.02 -6.38 6.55
C TYR A 131 -25.23 -5.03 5.85
N TYR A 132 -26.39 -4.39 6.05
CA TYR A 132 -26.69 -3.08 5.45
C TYR A 132 -25.97 -1.93 6.15
N SER A 133 -25.62 -2.09 7.42
CA SER A 133 -24.90 -1.08 8.20
C SER A 133 -23.93 -1.70 9.21
N ILE A 134 -22.98 -0.88 9.67
CA ILE A 134 -22.06 -1.27 10.74
C ILE A 134 -22.82 -1.56 12.04
N ASP A 135 -23.88 -0.79 12.32
CA ASP A 135 -24.73 -0.97 13.51
C ASP A 135 -25.47 -2.32 13.48
N GLU A 136 -26.04 -2.67 12.33
CA GLU A 136 -26.68 -3.98 12.13
C GLU A 136 -25.68 -5.13 12.29
N ALA A 137 -24.46 -5.02 11.76
CA ALA A 137 -23.43 -6.05 11.95
C ALA A 137 -23.10 -6.24 13.44
N ILE A 138 -23.06 -5.14 14.19
CA ILE A 138 -22.82 -5.15 15.64
C ILE A 138 -23.99 -5.80 16.39
N GLU A 139 -25.24 -5.43 16.06
CA GLU A 139 -26.45 -6.00 16.66
C GLU A 139 -26.57 -7.51 16.39
N ASN A 140 -26.15 -7.96 15.22
CA ASN A 140 -26.07 -9.38 14.87
C ASN A 140 -24.86 -10.12 15.47
N GLY A 141 -24.07 -9.45 16.32
CA GLY A 141 -22.97 -10.07 17.05
C GLY A 141 -21.71 -10.31 16.22
N ALA A 142 -21.53 -9.64 15.07
CA ALA A 142 -20.33 -9.82 14.24
C ALA A 142 -19.04 -9.35 14.93
N ALA A 143 -19.13 -8.40 15.87
CA ALA A 143 -18.02 -7.86 16.66
C ALA A 143 -18.40 -7.71 18.14
N PRO A 144 -18.38 -8.82 18.90
CA PRO A 144 -18.74 -8.85 20.32
C PRO A 144 -17.66 -8.18 21.19
N ILE A 145 -18.08 -7.50 22.26
CA ILE A 145 -17.20 -6.92 23.28
C ILE A 145 -17.85 -7.14 24.66
N PRO A 146 -17.21 -7.87 25.61
CA PRO A 146 -15.98 -8.65 25.46
C PRO A 146 -16.11 -9.73 24.37
N ILE A 147 -14.98 -10.18 23.79
CA ILE A 147 -15.02 -11.11 22.64
C ILE A 147 -15.53 -12.48 23.11
N SER A 148 -15.12 -12.89 24.32
CA SER A 148 -15.64 -14.06 25.01
C SER A 148 -15.80 -13.78 26.50
N LEU A 149 -16.70 -14.52 27.15
CA LEU A 149 -16.82 -14.54 28.61
C LEU A 149 -15.65 -15.29 29.26
N ASP A 150 -15.01 -16.20 28.52
CA ASP A 150 -13.78 -16.85 28.95
C ASP A 150 -12.58 -15.97 28.60
N SER A 151 -11.92 -15.47 29.64
CA SER A 151 -10.66 -14.71 29.57
C SER A 151 -9.58 -15.35 28.70
N THR A 152 -9.46 -16.69 28.68
CA THR A 152 -8.44 -17.38 27.88
C THR A 152 -8.78 -17.31 26.39
N ILE A 153 -10.05 -17.53 26.05
CA ILE A 153 -10.54 -17.43 24.67
C ILE A 153 -10.50 -15.97 24.18
N ASP A 154 -10.86 -15.02 25.03
CA ASP A 154 -10.83 -13.58 24.73
C ASP A 154 -9.42 -13.11 24.33
N VAL A 155 -8.40 -13.54 25.09
CA VAL A 155 -6.98 -13.27 24.75
C VAL A 155 -6.55 -13.97 23.46
N GLN A 156 -6.93 -15.23 23.25
CA GLN A 156 -6.62 -15.96 22.01
C GLN A 156 -7.26 -15.29 20.78
N CYS A 157 -8.55 -14.95 20.84
CA CYS A 157 -9.24 -14.25 19.77
C CYS A 157 -8.64 -12.86 19.53
N THR A 158 -8.18 -12.16 20.56
CA THR A 158 -7.45 -10.89 20.42
C THR A 158 -6.16 -11.09 19.60
N ILE A 159 -5.41 -12.16 19.84
CA ILE A 159 -4.21 -12.50 19.06
C ILE A 159 -4.58 -12.79 17.60
N ASP A 160 -5.66 -13.55 17.38
CA ASP A 160 -6.15 -13.88 16.03
C ASP A 160 -6.58 -12.63 15.25
N ILE A 161 -7.23 -11.66 15.92
CA ILE A 161 -7.58 -10.36 15.35
C ILE A 161 -6.30 -9.58 14.96
N MET A 162 -5.29 -9.56 15.82
CA MET A 162 -4.01 -8.90 15.52
C MET A 162 -3.29 -9.52 14.31
N ASP A 163 -3.31 -10.84 14.21
CA ASP A 163 -2.69 -11.58 13.10
C ASP A 163 -3.44 -11.35 11.79
N HIS A 164 -4.78 -11.40 11.80
CA HIS A 164 -5.55 -11.12 10.60
C HIS A 164 -5.41 -9.65 10.16
N LEU A 165 -5.33 -8.70 11.09
CA LEU A 165 -5.03 -7.29 10.75
C LEU A 165 -3.68 -7.12 10.06
N LEU A 166 -2.65 -7.87 10.52
CA LEU A 166 -1.35 -7.89 9.85
C LEU A 166 -1.48 -8.41 8.41
N ALA A 167 -2.25 -9.48 8.20
CA ALA A 167 -2.52 -10.03 6.89
C ALA A 167 -3.31 -9.08 5.97
N CYS A 168 -4.31 -8.39 6.52
CA CYS A 168 -5.07 -7.35 5.81
C CYS A 168 -4.17 -6.18 5.40
N GLU A 169 -3.28 -5.71 6.27
CA GLU A 169 -2.34 -4.61 5.99
C GLU A 169 -1.34 -5.01 4.90
N ALA A 170 -0.80 -6.23 4.94
CA ALA A 170 0.06 -6.76 3.88
C ALA A 170 -0.68 -6.89 2.54
N ALA A 171 -1.93 -7.38 2.56
CA ALA A 171 -2.77 -7.49 1.35
C ALA A 171 -3.07 -6.11 0.76
N TRP A 172 -3.39 -5.13 1.60
CA TRP A 172 -3.57 -3.74 1.19
C TRP A 172 -2.31 -3.21 0.50
N HIS A 173 -1.13 -3.38 1.11
CA HIS A 173 0.13 -2.90 0.52
C HIS A 173 0.48 -3.55 -0.83
N LYS A 174 -0.11 -4.72 -1.15
CA LYS A 174 0.01 -5.41 -2.44
C LYS A 174 -0.98 -4.91 -3.51
N GLY A 175 -1.77 -3.88 -3.21
CA GLY A 175 -2.64 -3.20 -4.18
C GLY A 175 -4.14 -3.49 -4.01
N HIS A 176 -4.56 -4.20 -2.95
CA HIS A 176 -5.98 -4.38 -2.64
C HIS A 176 -6.60 -3.11 -2.03
N SER A 177 -7.93 -3.04 -1.96
CA SER A 177 -8.64 -1.87 -1.41
C SER A 177 -8.48 -1.78 0.11
N LEU A 178 -8.16 -0.59 0.62
CA LEU A 178 -8.08 -0.32 2.06
C LEU A 178 -9.42 -0.58 2.76
N ALA A 179 -10.52 -0.22 2.10
CA ALA A 179 -11.89 -0.36 2.63
C ALA A 179 -12.30 -1.82 2.84
N GLN A 180 -11.86 -2.71 1.95
CA GLN A 180 -12.24 -4.12 1.96
C GLN A 180 -11.19 -5.03 2.65
N THR A 181 -10.01 -4.49 2.97
CA THR A 181 -8.94 -5.21 3.68
C THR A 181 -8.89 -4.79 5.14
N VAL A 182 -8.11 -3.79 5.52
CA VAL A 182 -7.92 -3.38 6.93
C VAL A 182 -9.22 -2.89 7.54
N PHE A 183 -9.99 -2.09 6.81
CA PHE A 183 -11.29 -1.57 7.28
C PHE A 183 -12.46 -2.55 7.09
N SER A 184 -12.21 -3.80 6.72
CA SER A 184 -13.18 -4.87 6.96
C SER A 184 -13.36 -5.13 8.47
N CYS A 185 -12.37 -4.72 9.29
CA CYS A 185 -12.42 -4.83 10.73
C CYS A 185 -13.43 -3.85 11.34
N ILE A 186 -14.51 -4.38 11.92
CA ILE A 186 -15.55 -3.61 12.59
C ILE A 186 -14.99 -2.87 13.81
N TYR A 187 -14.00 -3.44 14.51
CA TYR A 187 -13.33 -2.78 15.63
C TYR A 187 -12.56 -1.52 15.24
N LEU A 188 -12.06 -1.44 13.99
CA LEU A 188 -11.44 -0.22 13.46
C LEU A 188 -12.47 0.80 12.98
N LEU A 189 -13.61 0.33 12.46
CA LEU A 189 -14.72 1.18 12.05
C LEU A 189 -15.40 1.86 13.25
N ARG A 190 -15.47 1.18 14.41
CA ARG A 190 -16.07 1.69 15.67
C ARG A 190 -15.11 1.53 16.85
N LEU A 191 -14.08 2.37 16.85
CA LEU A 191 -13.02 2.39 17.88
C LEU A 191 -13.51 2.77 19.29
N ASP A 192 -14.58 3.55 19.39
CA ASP A 192 -15.25 3.92 20.63
C ASP A 192 -15.67 2.69 21.45
N ARG A 193 -16.12 1.63 20.78
CA ARG A 193 -16.55 0.39 21.42
C ARG A 193 -15.42 -0.40 22.08
N THR A 194 -14.21 -0.33 21.54
CA THR A 194 -13.07 -1.08 22.09
C THR A 194 -12.50 -0.47 23.37
N THR A 195 -12.97 0.71 23.80
CA THR A 195 -12.43 1.45 24.95
C THR A 195 -12.35 0.62 26.24
N SER A 196 -13.29 -0.30 26.49
CA SER A 196 -13.28 -1.20 27.64
C SER A 196 -12.22 -2.30 27.58
N HIS A 197 -11.68 -2.58 26.38
CA HIS A 197 -10.70 -3.63 26.12
C HIS A 197 -9.34 -3.02 25.72
N ALA A 198 -8.53 -2.67 26.71
CA ALA A 198 -7.29 -1.88 26.54
C ALA A 198 -6.30 -2.46 25.51
N LEU A 199 -6.14 -3.79 25.44
CA LEU A 199 -5.26 -4.48 24.49
C LEU A 199 -5.66 -4.20 23.04
N LEU A 200 -6.86 -4.65 22.65
CA LEU A 200 -7.44 -4.42 21.32
C LEU A 200 -7.53 -2.92 20.99
N HIS A 201 -7.99 -2.08 21.92
CA HIS A 201 -8.13 -0.64 21.69
C HIS A 201 -6.80 0.03 21.33
N SER A 202 -5.76 -0.22 22.12
CA SER A 202 -4.43 0.36 21.87
C SER A 202 -3.83 -0.15 20.55
N TYR A 203 -4.01 -1.43 20.22
CA TYR A 203 -3.55 -2.00 18.96
C TYR A 203 -4.28 -1.39 17.75
N CYS A 204 -5.61 -1.34 17.78
CA CYS A 204 -6.44 -0.78 16.72
C CYS A 204 -6.11 0.71 16.46
N ARG A 205 -5.86 1.51 17.51
CA ARG A 205 -5.41 2.90 17.34
C ARG A 205 -4.08 3.01 16.60
N VAL A 206 -3.11 2.15 16.93
CA VAL A 206 -1.80 2.18 16.25
C VAL A 206 -1.92 1.68 14.81
N ILE A 207 -2.76 0.68 14.52
CA ILE A 207 -3.07 0.26 13.13
C ILE A 207 -3.65 1.42 12.33
N ARG A 208 -4.63 2.14 12.86
CA ARG A 208 -5.19 3.33 12.19
C ARG A 208 -4.08 4.36 11.90
N ALA A 209 -3.20 4.60 12.88
CA ALA A 209 -2.08 5.51 12.73
C ALA A 209 -1.03 5.03 11.71
N THR A 210 -0.73 3.73 11.61
CA THR A 210 0.16 3.18 10.58
C THR A 210 -0.46 3.30 9.20
N CYS A 211 -1.75 2.96 9.03
CA CYS A 211 -2.47 3.15 7.77
C CYS A 211 -2.44 4.62 7.33
N LYS A 212 -2.70 5.57 8.24
CA LYS A 212 -2.61 7.01 7.96
C LYS A 212 -1.20 7.42 7.54
N ALA A 213 -0.17 6.90 8.19
CA ALA A 213 1.22 7.19 7.84
C ALA A 213 1.57 6.66 6.43
N VAL A 214 1.15 5.44 6.09
CA VAL A 214 1.38 4.85 4.76
C VAL A 214 0.59 5.60 3.67
N VAL A 215 -0.69 5.94 3.90
CA VAL A 215 -1.49 6.75 2.97
C VAL A 215 -0.80 8.10 2.71
N SER A 216 -0.36 8.80 3.77
CA SER A 216 0.39 10.05 3.62
C SER A 216 1.63 9.87 2.75
N VAL A 217 2.44 8.84 2.99
CA VAL A 217 3.66 8.57 2.23
C VAL A 217 3.37 8.29 0.75
N VAL A 218 2.36 7.47 0.46
CA VAL A 218 2.01 7.10 -0.91
C VAL A 218 1.40 8.28 -1.68
N SER A 219 0.54 9.07 -1.03
CA SER A 219 -0.03 10.30 -1.59
C SER A 219 1.05 11.36 -1.85
N ASP A 220 1.98 11.56 -0.91
CA ASP A 220 3.08 12.52 -1.07
C ASP A 220 4.04 12.09 -2.21
N ALA A 221 4.24 10.77 -2.39
CA ALA A 221 5.01 10.22 -3.50
C ALA A 221 4.30 10.37 -4.87
N ARG A 222 3.02 10.76 -4.93
CA ARG A 222 2.24 10.91 -6.18
C ARG A 222 2.38 9.69 -7.10
N THR A 223 2.28 8.50 -6.49
CA THR A 223 2.24 7.25 -7.25
C THR A 223 0.96 7.19 -8.10
N HIS A 224 0.89 6.29 -9.08
CA HIS A 224 -0.32 6.17 -9.90
C HIS A 224 -1.43 5.55 -9.05
N GLU A 225 -2.25 6.43 -8.47
CA GLU A 225 -3.48 6.09 -7.78
C GLU A 225 -4.32 5.22 -8.74
N GLU A 226 -4.79 4.06 -8.27
CA GLU A 226 -5.53 3.00 -9.00
C GLU A 226 -4.72 1.83 -9.60
N GLU A 227 -3.43 1.99 -9.98
CA GLU A 227 -2.61 0.86 -10.47
C GLU A 227 -1.64 0.30 -9.43
N ASP A 228 -1.09 1.16 -8.56
CA ASP A 228 -0.10 0.77 -7.55
C ASP A 228 -0.77 0.53 -6.17
N LEU A 229 -1.70 1.41 -5.75
CA LEU A 229 -2.49 1.28 -4.52
C LEU A 229 -3.75 2.14 -4.59
N PHE A 230 -4.84 1.63 -4.00
CA PHE A 230 -6.02 2.43 -3.73
C PHE A 230 -5.76 3.31 -2.49
N THR A 231 -5.34 4.55 -2.73
CA THR A 231 -5.18 5.59 -1.70
C THR A 231 -6.50 6.26 -1.32
N MET A 232 -7.55 6.09 -2.13
CA MET A 232 -8.87 6.65 -1.89
C MET A 232 -9.47 6.08 -0.61
N THR A 233 -9.68 6.95 0.37
CA THR A 233 -10.15 6.57 1.70
C THR A 233 -11.66 6.62 1.85
N TYR A 234 -12.42 7.12 0.86
CA TYR A 234 -13.90 7.09 0.80
C TYR A 234 -14.63 7.34 2.14
N GLY A 235 -14.19 8.34 2.92
CA GLY A 235 -14.81 8.66 4.21
C GLY A 235 -14.49 7.70 5.37
N LEU A 236 -13.56 6.76 5.19
CA LEU A 236 -13.09 5.86 6.24
C LEU A 236 -12.51 6.65 7.42
N PRO A 237 -12.70 6.15 8.67
CA PRO A 237 -12.32 6.86 9.88
C PRO A 237 -10.81 6.79 10.16
N LEU A 238 -9.97 7.30 9.25
CA LEU A 238 -8.51 7.38 9.38
C LEU A 238 -8.03 8.57 10.24
N ASN A 239 -8.87 9.59 10.39
CA ASN A 239 -8.59 10.77 11.21
C ASN A 239 -9.44 10.70 12.48
N GLY A 240 -8.93 10.06 13.53
CA GLY A 240 -9.62 10.05 14.83
C GLY A 240 -8.99 11.01 15.82
N ASP A 241 -9.81 11.53 16.72
CA ASP A 241 -9.35 12.30 17.87
C ASP A 241 -8.50 11.44 18.82
N GLY A 242 -7.43 12.01 19.36
CA GLY A 242 -6.52 11.34 20.31
C GLY A 242 -5.54 10.32 19.71
N ASP A 243 -5.38 10.24 18.38
CA ASP A 243 -4.39 9.36 17.74
C ASP A 243 -2.94 9.75 18.10
N GLU A 244 -2.69 10.99 18.52
CA GLU A 244 -1.37 11.43 19.01
C GLU A 244 -0.89 10.64 20.24
N LYS A 245 -1.82 10.11 21.05
CA LYS A 245 -1.54 9.34 22.26
C LYS A 245 -1.50 7.83 22.02
N CYS A 246 -1.69 7.35 20.79
CA CYS A 246 -1.79 5.92 20.48
C CYS A 246 -0.59 5.10 21.00
N LEU A 247 0.64 5.62 20.83
CA LEU A 247 1.86 4.98 21.30
C LEU A 247 1.99 4.92 22.82
N SER A 248 1.57 5.98 23.52
CA SER A 248 1.59 5.98 24.99
C SER A 248 0.66 4.93 25.58
N MET A 249 -0.52 4.75 24.98
CA MET A 249 -1.48 3.72 25.39
C MET A 249 -0.92 2.32 25.11
N LEU A 250 -0.37 2.10 23.91
CA LEU A 250 0.25 0.81 23.56
C LEU A 250 1.42 0.46 24.49
N THR A 251 2.23 1.45 24.86
CA THR A 251 3.38 1.28 25.75
C THR A 251 2.93 0.94 27.18
N ALA A 252 1.89 1.60 27.71
CA ALA A 252 1.33 1.28 29.02
C ALA A 252 0.79 -0.17 29.08
N VAL A 253 0.12 -0.61 28.01
CA VAL A 253 -0.37 -1.99 27.86
C VAL A 253 0.80 -2.98 27.77
N GLU A 254 1.83 -2.69 26.97
CA GLU A 254 3.04 -3.52 26.88
C GLU A 254 3.78 -3.64 28.21
N GLU A 255 3.90 -2.55 28.98
CA GLU A 255 4.53 -2.56 30.30
C GLU A 255 3.74 -3.41 31.29
N THR A 256 2.41 -3.36 31.22
CA THR A 256 1.51 -4.16 32.06
C THR A 256 1.71 -5.66 31.79
N ILE A 257 1.68 -6.07 30.52
CA ILE A 257 1.94 -7.48 30.14
C ILE A 257 3.38 -7.88 30.49
N SER A 258 4.35 -6.98 30.33
CA SER A 258 5.75 -7.23 30.70
C SER A 258 5.95 -7.40 32.21
N ARG A 259 5.15 -6.71 33.04
CA ARG A 259 5.11 -6.95 34.50
C ARG A 259 4.50 -8.30 34.82
N GLN A 260 3.36 -8.64 34.20
CA GLN A 260 2.71 -9.94 34.37
C GLN A 260 3.64 -11.10 34.00
N LEU A 261 4.29 -11.06 32.82
CA LEU A 261 5.25 -12.08 32.40
C LEU A 261 6.41 -12.25 33.40
N ARG A 262 6.89 -11.15 34.01
CA ARG A 262 7.93 -11.21 35.05
C ARG A 262 7.41 -11.84 36.34
N ALA A 263 6.18 -11.51 36.74
CA ALA A 263 5.53 -12.09 37.91
C ALA A 263 5.34 -13.61 37.74
N CYS A 264 4.87 -14.08 36.57
CA CYS A 264 4.71 -15.50 36.26
C CYS A 264 6.03 -16.29 36.38
N LYS A 265 7.15 -15.69 35.96
CA LYS A 265 8.49 -16.29 36.09
C LYS A 265 9.01 -16.26 37.52
N ALA A 266 8.66 -15.25 38.32
CA ALA A 266 9.04 -15.17 39.73
C ALA A 266 8.28 -16.19 40.59
N THR A 267 7.04 -16.50 40.25
CA THR A 267 6.22 -17.51 40.95
C THR A 267 6.71 -18.94 40.75
N SER A 268 7.35 -19.27 39.62
CA SER A 268 8.00 -20.58 39.42
C SER A 268 9.33 -20.71 40.18
N SER A 269 9.94 -19.58 40.59
CA SER A 269 11.21 -19.51 41.33
C SER A 269 11.04 -18.98 42.77
N LYS A 270 10.33 -19.69 43.67
CA LYS A 270 10.30 -19.52 45.16
C LYS A 270 10.67 -18.14 45.76
N ARG A 271 10.17 -17.01 45.25
CA ARG A 271 10.37 -15.69 45.88
C ARG A 271 9.12 -14.84 45.69
N ARG A 272 8.20 -14.92 46.64
CA ARG A 272 6.99 -14.08 46.70
C ARG A 272 7.40 -12.64 47.00
N VAL A 273 7.10 -11.74 46.08
CA VAL A 273 6.82 -10.32 46.37
C VAL A 273 5.46 -10.05 45.74
N SER A 274 4.46 -9.82 46.59
CA SER A 274 3.08 -9.54 46.18
C SER A 274 3.00 -8.14 45.59
N GLU A 275 2.81 -8.06 44.29
CA GLU A 275 1.97 -7.03 43.68
C GLU A 275 0.71 -7.77 43.20
N GLU A 276 -0.47 -7.28 43.60
CA GLU A 276 -1.77 -7.77 43.12
C GLU A 276 -1.90 -7.45 41.62
N LEU A 277 -1.29 -8.26 40.76
CA LEU A 277 -1.49 -8.22 39.32
C LEU A 277 -2.57 -9.24 38.97
N GLU A 278 -3.68 -8.75 38.42
CA GLU A 278 -4.71 -9.62 37.85
C GLU A 278 -4.11 -10.40 36.67
N PRO A 279 -4.27 -11.73 36.62
CA PRO A 279 -3.80 -12.54 35.50
C PRO A 279 -4.56 -12.17 34.22
N LEU A 280 -3.91 -12.27 33.06
CA LEU A 280 -4.57 -11.99 31.77
C LEU A 280 -5.67 -12.99 31.47
N GLN A 281 -5.52 -14.22 31.96
CA GLN A 281 -6.48 -15.28 31.74
C GLN A 281 -6.49 -16.32 32.86
N SER A 282 -7.51 -17.18 32.83
CA SER A 282 -7.84 -18.09 33.94
C SER A 282 -6.90 -19.29 34.08
N ASN A 283 -6.24 -19.73 33.00
CA ASN A 283 -5.40 -20.92 32.96
C ASN A 283 -3.90 -20.61 33.15
N THR A 284 -3.40 -20.71 34.37
CA THR A 284 -2.00 -20.34 34.73
C THR A 284 -0.91 -21.00 33.86
N ASN A 285 -1.16 -22.16 33.26
CA ASN A 285 -0.18 -22.86 32.43
C ASN A 285 0.06 -22.19 31.07
N LEU A 286 -0.94 -21.47 30.55
CA LEU A 286 -0.86 -20.80 29.25
C LEU A 286 -0.36 -19.35 29.35
N GLU A 287 -0.30 -18.80 30.56
CA GLU A 287 -0.04 -17.37 30.83
C GLU A 287 1.30 -16.92 30.25
N ASP A 288 2.39 -17.68 30.48
CA ASP A 288 3.73 -17.32 29.98
C ASP A 288 3.78 -17.31 28.45
N GLY A 289 3.12 -18.27 27.79
CA GLY A 289 3.07 -18.37 26.34
C GLY A 289 2.22 -17.26 25.70
N LEU A 290 1.03 -16.99 26.25
CA LEU A 290 0.13 -15.94 25.77
C LEU A 290 0.72 -14.55 26.00
N CYS A 291 1.34 -14.30 27.15
CA CYS A 291 2.09 -13.05 27.40
C CYS A 291 3.18 -12.82 26.35
N LYS A 292 3.98 -13.84 26.04
CA LYS A 292 5.05 -13.74 25.02
C LYS A 292 4.46 -13.47 23.63
N ALA A 293 3.39 -14.19 23.26
CA ALA A 293 2.71 -14.04 21.98
C ALA A 293 2.08 -12.65 21.80
N LEU A 294 1.53 -12.07 22.86
CA LEU A 294 1.03 -10.69 22.84
C LEU A 294 2.18 -9.69 22.74
N LEU A 295 3.21 -9.82 23.58
CA LEU A 295 4.32 -8.87 23.64
C LEU A 295 5.04 -8.72 22.30
N CYS A 296 5.30 -9.81 21.57
CA CYS A 296 5.96 -9.71 20.27
C CYS A 296 5.11 -8.94 19.24
N ARG A 297 3.79 -9.14 19.23
CA ARG A 297 2.85 -8.41 18.35
C ARG A 297 2.75 -6.93 18.71
N LEU A 298 2.65 -6.60 19.99
CA LEU A 298 2.60 -5.22 20.48
C LEU A 298 3.93 -4.48 20.17
N ARG A 299 5.07 -5.12 20.45
CA ARG A 299 6.40 -4.54 20.20
C ARG A 299 6.69 -4.37 18.72
N PHE A 300 6.37 -5.37 17.89
CA PHE A 300 6.43 -5.24 16.44
C PHE A 300 5.64 -4.00 15.99
N ARG A 301 4.37 -3.90 16.40
CA ARG A 301 3.48 -2.80 16.00
C ARG A 301 4.02 -1.43 16.45
N LYS A 302 4.51 -1.33 17.68
CA LYS A 302 5.17 -0.13 18.23
C LYS A 302 6.40 0.26 17.41
N HIS A 303 7.32 -0.68 17.19
CA HIS A 303 8.54 -0.43 16.45
C HIS A 303 8.28 -0.09 14.99
N PHE A 304 7.34 -0.76 14.33
CA PHE A 304 6.97 -0.50 12.95
C PHE A 304 6.42 0.93 12.78
N PHE A 305 5.55 1.40 13.68
CA PHE A 305 5.11 2.79 13.68
C PHE A 305 6.27 3.77 13.91
N HIS A 306 7.24 3.43 14.78
CA HIS A 306 8.45 4.23 14.93
C HIS A 306 9.32 4.27 13.66
N VAL A 307 9.42 3.17 12.89
CA VAL A 307 10.12 3.17 11.60
C VAL A 307 9.49 4.19 10.65
N LEU A 308 8.16 4.13 10.46
CA LEU A 308 7.44 5.04 9.57
C LEU A 308 7.61 6.52 9.98
N THR A 309 7.49 6.82 11.27
CA THR A 309 7.64 8.18 11.79
C THR A 309 9.08 8.70 11.74
N CYS A 310 10.08 7.83 11.96
CA CYS A 310 11.49 8.20 11.86
C CYS A 310 11.89 8.48 10.41
N MET A 311 11.44 7.65 9.47
CA MET A 311 11.74 7.83 8.04
C MET A 311 11.07 9.08 7.45
N LYS A 312 9.96 9.54 8.02
CA LYS A 312 9.31 10.80 7.62
C LYS A 312 10.09 12.06 8.02
N ARG A 313 11.07 11.95 8.95
CA ARG A 313 11.84 13.12 9.40
C ARG A 313 12.63 13.74 8.24
N PRO A 314 12.63 15.08 8.11
CA PRO A 314 13.28 15.75 7.00
C PRO A 314 14.79 15.50 7.03
N GLN A 315 15.41 15.56 5.86
CA GLN A 315 16.86 15.46 5.71
C GLN A 315 17.46 14.16 6.25
N GLY A 316 16.68 13.08 6.34
CA GLY A 316 17.16 11.78 6.81
C GLY A 316 17.68 11.76 8.25
N ARG A 317 17.30 12.74 9.08
CA ARG A 317 17.74 12.82 10.50
C ARG A 317 17.24 11.65 11.35
N GLY A 318 16.24 10.91 10.88
CA GLY A 318 15.69 9.74 11.57
C GLY A 318 16.22 8.39 11.10
N LEU A 319 17.08 8.31 10.09
CA LEU A 319 17.45 7.03 9.46
C LEU A 319 18.18 6.08 10.42
N GLU A 320 19.14 6.57 11.21
CA GLU A 320 19.85 5.72 12.18
C GLU A 320 18.92 5.15 13.26
N LEU A 321 17.97 5.95 13.73
CA LEU A 321 16.97 5.50 14.69
C LEU A 321 15.98 4.51 14.04
N ALA A 322 15.59 4.75 12.78
CA ALA A 322 14.78 3.82 12.01
C ALA A 322 15.48 2.47 11.89
N ARG A 323 16.79 2.41 11.61
CA ARG A 323 17.54 1.14 11.56
C ARG A 323 17.48 0.35 12.86
N LYS A 324 17.61 1.02 14.01
CA LYS A 324 17.48 0.37 15.32
C LYS A 324 16.09 -0.24 15.49
N HIS A 325 15.04 0.48 15.11
CA HIS A 325 13.68 -0.02 15.17
C HIS A 325 13.40 -1.12 14.14
N ILE A 326 14.00 -1.07 12.95
CA ILE A 326 13.90 -2.13 11.93
C ILE A 326 14.50 -3.43 12.48
N ALA A 327 15.70 -3.37 13.09
CA ALA A 327 16.31 -4.54 13.72
C ALA A 327 15.42 -5.13 14.81
N SER A 328 14.81 -4.29 15.66
CA SER A 328 13.82 -4.74 16.64
C SER A 328 12.59 -5.37 15.99
N CYS A 329 12.06 -4.80 14.90
CA CYS A 329 10.90 -5.37 14.19
C CYS A 329 11.20 -6.78 13.67
N ILE A 330 12.38 -7.01 13.09
CA ILE A 330 12.77 -8.32 12.54
C ILE A 330 12.82 -9.36 13.67
N LEU A 331 13.43 -9.04 14.82
CA LEU A 331 13.48 -9.92 15.99
C LEU A 331 12.08 -10.25 16.54
N GLU A 332 11.18 -9.27 16.55
CA GLU A 332 9.81 -9.49 17.01
C GLU A 332 9.00 -10.31 15.99
N LEU A 333 9.21 -10.15 14.68
CA LEU A 333 8.59 -11.01 13.64
C LEU A 333 9.08 -12.46 13.74
N GLU A 334 10.36 -12.69 14.00
CA GLU A 334 10.87 -14.04 14.30
C GLU A 334 10.20 -14.65 15.53
N SER A 335 9.94 -13.83 16.55
CA SER A 335 9.25 -14.26 17.77
C SER A 335 7.76 -14.52 17.51
N ILE A 336 7.12 -13.75 16.63
CA ILE A 336 5.76 -14.00 16.14
C ILE A 336 5.70 -15.34 15.41
N LEU A 337 6.66 -15.62 14.52
CA LEU A 337 6.74 -16.91 13.81
C LEU A 337 6.86 -18.09 14.77
N LYS A 338 7.76 -18.00 15.75
CA LYS A 338 7.96 -19.04 16.78
C LYS A 338 6.73 -19.23 17.67
N SER A 339 5.90 -18.19 17.84
CA SER A 339 4.69 -18.29 18.68
C SER A 339 3.57 -19.14 18.05
N ALA A 340 3.62 -19.42 16.74
CA ALA A 340 2.56 -20.17 16.06
C ALA A 340 2.39 -21.60 16.57
N GLU A 341 3.48 -22.32 16.83
CA GLU A 341 3.40 -23.70 17.35
C GLU A 341 2.64 -23.76 18.68
N PHE A 342 2.93 -22.81 19.58
CA PHE A 342 2.22 -22.67 20.85
C PHE A 342 0.74 -22.32 20.67
N LEU A 343 0.43 -21.37 19.77
CA LEU A 343 -0.95 -20.94 19.54
C LEU A 343 -1.81 -22.05 18.91
N ARG A 344 -1.21 -22.86 18.02
CA ARG A 344 -1.85 -24.03 17.42
C ARG A 344 -2.07 -25.15 18.44
N PHE A 345 -1.15 -25.33 19.39
CA PHE A 345 -1.36 -26.26 20.50
C PHE A 345 -2.54 -25.83 21.39
N CYS A 346 -2.77 -24.52 21.53
CA CYS A 346 -3.89 -23.98 22.29
C CYS A 346 -5.25 -24.08 21.56
N SER A 347 -5.25 -24.41 20.26
CA SER A 347 -6.47 -24.56 19.48
C SER A 347 -6.86 -26.04 19.35
N ASP A 348 -8.01 -26.42 19.91
CA ASP A 348 -8.56 -27.79 19.86
C ASP A 348 -9.01 -28.26 18.46
N GLU A 349 -9.01 -27.39 17.43
CA GLU A 349 -9.45 -27.71 16.07
C GLU A 349 -8.27 -28.08 15.15
N PHE A 350 -7.97 -29.38 15.06
CA PHE A 350 -7.06 -29.91 14.04
C PHE A 350 -7.82 -30.21 12.75
N CYS A 351 -7.69 -29.36 11.74
CA CYS A 351 -7.97 -29.71 10.34
C CYS A 351 -6.68 -29.49 9.55
N GLU A 352 -6.03 -30.58 9.10
CA GLU A 352 -4.71 -30.52 8.45
C GLU A 352 -4.74 -29.94 7.02
N ASP A 353 -5.90 -29.91 6.35
CA ASP A 353 -5.94 -29.77 4.89
C ASP A 353 -5.92 -28.34 4.33
N ASP A 354 -5.97 -27.27 5.16
CA ASP A 354 -6.06 -25.90 4.63
C ASP A 354 -5.25 -24.83 5.41
N ILE A 355 -4.22 -25.26 6.14
CA ILE A 355 -3.48 -24.39 7.08
C ILE A 355 -2.62 -23.34 6.35
N GLU A 356 -2.14 -23.62 5.15
CA GLU A 356 -1.27 -22.69 4.40
C GLU A 356 -1.99 -21.42 3.95
N ASP A 357 -3.32 -21.46 3.81
CA ASP A 357 -4.14 -20.35 3.34
C ASP A 357 -4.82 -19.57 4.49
N LYS A 358 -4.69 -20.02 5.75
CA LYS A 358 -5.24 -19.32 6.93
C LYS A 358 -4.51 -18.00 7.20
N THR A 359 -5.25 -17.04 7.74
CA THR A 359 -4.78 -15.67 7.99
C THR A 359 -4.31 -15.41 9.43
N THR A 360 -4.38 -16.42 10.31
CA THR A 360 -4.02 -16.34 11.73
C THR A 360 -2.95 -17.37 12.09
N ALA A 361 -2.16 -17.12 13.13
CA ALA A 361 -1.14 -18.09 13.58
C ALA A 361 -1.74 -19.35 14.18
N SER A 362 -2.91 -19.24 14.83
CA SER A 362 -3.64 -20.36 15.42
C SER A 362 -4.33 -21.23 14.38
N GLY A 363 -4.64 -20.69 13.20
CA GLY A 363 -5.46 -21.34 12.17
C GLY A 363 -6.97 -21.10 12.30
N ARG A 364 -7.42 -20.44 13.38
CA ARG A 364 -8.83 -20.07 13.60
C ARG A 364 -9.26 -18.90 12.73
N GLU A 365 -10.56 -18.85 12.42
CA GLU A 365 -11.14 -17.69 11.75
C GLU A 365 -11.21 -16.48 12.69
N PRO A 366 -10.82 -15.28 12.22
CA PRO A 366 -10.83 -14.08 13.03
C PRO A 366 -12.26 -13.53 13.18
N ILE A 367 -12.57 -12.99 14.37
CA ILE A 367 -13.88 -12.41 14.68
C ILE A 367 -13.86 -10.91 14.38
N GLY A 368 -14.98 -10.33 13.94
CA GLY A 368 -15.11 -8.88 13.75
C GLY A 368 -14.72 -8.36 12.38
N PHE A 369 -14.68 -9.21 11.34
CA PHE A 369 -14.30 -8.82 9.98
C PHE A 369 -15.40 -9.11 8.97
N ASP A 370 -15.69 -8.14 8.11
CA ASP A 370 -16.57 -8.30 6.96
C ASP A 370 -16.13 -7.37 5.83
N ALA A 371 -15.70 -7.96 4.70
CA ALA A 371 -15.17 -7.22 3.56
C ALA A 371 -16.26 -6.50 2.73
N THR A 372 -17.53 -6.83 2.96
CA THR A 372 -18.69 -6.31 2.21
C THR A 372 -19.27 -5.05 2.85
N LEU A 373 -18.98 -4.78 4.14
CA LEU A 373 -19.51 -3.61 4.87
C LEU A 373 -19.26 -2.27 4.17
N ASN A 374 -18.07 -2.09 3.57
CA ASN A 374 -17.70 -0.85 2.90
C ASN A 374 -17.94 -0.89 1.38
N SER A 375 -18.64 -1.91 0.86
CA SER A 375 -18.93 -2.01 -0.58
C SER A 375 -19.73 -0.82 -1.09
N ARG A 376 -20.59 -0.24 -0.24
CA ARG A 376 -21.42 0.94 -0.52
C ARG A 376 -20.66 2.27 -0.48
N LEU A 377 -19.53 2.32 0.23
CA LEU A 377 -18.65 3.49 0.26
C LEU A 377 -17.71 3.53 -0.96
N SER A 378 -17.55 2.39 -1.64
CA SER A 378 -16.66 2.27 -2.78
C SER A 378 -17.25 2.96 -4.01
N ALA A 379 -16.38 3.39 -4.93
CA ALA A 379 -16.81 3.89 -6.24
C ALA A 379 -17.70 2.86 -6.97
N PRO A 380 -18.62 3.30 -7.86
CA PRO A 380 -19.53 2.43 -8.60
C PRO A 380 -18.72 1.56 -9.56
N THR A 381 -18.20 0.46 -9.04
CA THR A 381 -17.37 -0.52 -9.72
C THR A 381 -17.86 -1.91 -9.35
N PRO A 382 -17.71 -2.88 -10.26
CA PRO A 382 -18.11 -4.25 -9.98
C PRO A 382 -17.47 -4.79 -8.70
N PRO A 383 -18.19 -5.57 -7.87
CA PRO A 383 -17.64 -6.19 -6.67
C PRO A 383 -16.38 -7.00 -6.99
N ARG A 384 -15.28 -6.68 -6.30
CA ARG A 384 -14.00 -7.39 -6.42
C ARG A 384 -13.84 -8.39 -5.28
N ALA A 385 -13.63 -9.66 -5.61
CA ALA A 385 -13.22 -10.66 -4.64
C ALA A 385 -11.76 -10.40 -4.22
N ILE A 386 -11.54 -10.12 -2.93
CA ILE A 386 -10.20 -9.91 -2.38
C ILE A 386 -9.77 -11.16 -1.64
N LYS A 387 -8.62 -11.70 -2.02
CA LYS A 387 -7.95 -12.78 -1.29
C LYS A 387 -6.97 -12.15 -0.29
N ILE A 388 -7.28 -12.24 1.00
CA ILE A 388 -6.33 -11.86 2.05
C ILE A 388 -5.13 -12.81 2.02
N LEU A 389 -3.93 -12.28 2.27
CA LEU A 389 -2.72 -13.08 2.33
C LEU A 389 -2.79 -14.06 3.50
N SER A 390 -2.21 -15.25 3.34
CA SER A 390 -2.04 -16.13 4.50
C SER A 390 -1.09 -15.51 5.51
N TRP A 391 -1.22 -15.92 6.77
CA TRP A 391 -0.45 -15.38 7.88
C TRP A 391 1.07 -15.45 7.62
N LYS A 392 1.54 -16.60 7.12
CA LYS A 392 2.94 -16.82 6.78
C LYS A 392 3.42 -15.85 5.70
N LYS A 393 2.64 -15.69 4.62
CA LYS A 393 2.93 -14.73 3.52
C LYS A 393 2.90 -13.29 4.01
N ALA A 394 2.04 -12.95 4.96
CA ALA A 394 2.00 -11.63 5.57
C ALA A 394 3.28 -11.33 6.36
N VAL A 395 3.74 -12.28 7.19
CA VAL A 395 5.00 -12.12 7.91
C VAL A 395 6.19 -12.01 6.96
N GLU A 396 6.28 -12.88 5.95
CA GLU A 396 7.31 -12.82 4.90
C GLU A 396 7.31 -11.47 4.17
N TYR A 397 6.13 -10.93 3.88
CA TYR A 397 5.98 -9.60 3.29
C TYR A 397 6.57 -8.50 4.19
N PHE A 398 6.27 -8.49 5.49
CA PHE A 398 6.81 -7.47 6.39
C PHE A 398 8.33 -7.62 6.60
N VAL A 399 8.85 -8.85 6.64
CA VAL A 399 10.31 -9.08 6.67
C VAL A 399 10.98 -8.50 5.43
N LYS A 400 10.44 -8.79 4.23
CA LYS A 400 10.93 -8.21 2.98
C LYS A 400 10.87 -6.68 2.99
N LEU A 401 9.74 -6.11 3.39
CA LEU A 401 9.55 -4.67 3.49
C LEU A 401 10.60 -4.05 4.43
N LEU A 402 10.85 -4.63 5.60
CA LEU A 402 11.84 -4.14 6.56
C LEU A 402 13.27 -4.19 6.01
N HIS A 403 13.63 -5.25 5.26
CA HIS A 403 14.92 -5.31 4.58
C HIS A 403 15.06 -4.25 3.48
N ASP A 404 14.01 -4.03 2.70
CA ASP A 404 13.98 -2.96 1.68
C ASP A 404 14.15 -1.58 2.37
N LEU A 405 13.48 -1.33 3.50
CA LEU A 405 13.64 -0.08 4.26
C LEU A 405 15.03 0.06 4.92
N ASP A 406 15.66 -1.02 5.40
CA ASP A 406 17.02 -0.96 5.96
C ASP A 406 18.08 -0.68 4.88
N ALA A 407 17.91 -1.25 3.68
CA ALA A 407 18.77 -0.97 2.53
C ALA A 407 18.78 0.54 2.19
N MET A 408 17.62 1.19 2.32
CA MET A 408 17.50 2.64 2.14
C MET A 408 18.12 3.43 3.30
N CYS A 409 17.89 3.01 4.55
CA CYS A 409 18.39 3.71 5.72
C CYS A 409 19.91 3.56 5.92
N SER A 410 20.49 2.47 5.42
CA SER A 410 21.92 2.20 5.46
C SER A 410 22.71 2.94 4.37
N TYR A 411 22.02 3.41 3.34
CA TYR A 411 22.65 4.14 2.26
C TYR A 411 23.15 5.51 2.72
N SER A 412 24.43 5.78 2.47
CA SER A 412 25.04 7.07 2.83
C SER A 412 24.34 8.21 2.08
N LEU A 413 23.88 9.21 2.82
CA LEU A 413 23.27 10.44 2.29
C LEU A 413 24.30 11.37 1.62
N ASN A 414 25.31 10.80 0.96
CA ASN A 414 26.43 11.52 0.38
C ASN A 414 26.90 11.02 -1.00
N PRO A 415 26.04 10.79 -2.01
CA PRO A 415 26.50 10.17 -3.24
C PRO A 415 26.65 11.19 -4.35
N HIS A 416 27.73 11.02 -5.12
CA HIS A 416 27.76 11.52 -6.48
C HIS A 416 26.52 10.97 -7.22
N LEU A 417 25.90 11.78 -8.09
CA LEU A 417 24.63 11.43 -8.76
C LEU A 417 24.68 10.06 -9.46
N GLU A 418 25.83 9.67 -10.00
CA GLU A 418 26.03 8.35 -10.61
C GLU A 418 25.90 7.19 -9.61
N SER A 419 26.53 7.29 -8.44
CA SER A 419 26.42 6.29 -7.38
C SER A 419 24.98 6.16 -6.87
N LEU A 420 24.27 7.29 -6.80
CA LEU A 420 22.86 7.31 -6.44
C LEU A 420 22.00 6.56 -7.45
N LEU A 421 22.17 6.84 -8.74
CA LEU A 421 21.40 6.18 -9.79
C LEU A 421 21.69 4.69 -9.86
N CYS A 422 22.96 4.29 -9.69
CA CYS A 422 23.32 2.88 -9.55
C CYS A 422 22.61 2.23 -8.37
N PHE A 423 22.57 2.89 -7.21
CA PHE A 423 21.83 2.38 -6.05
C PHE A 423 20.33 2.22 -6.34
N VAL A 424 19.67 3.24 -6.89
CA VAL A 424 18.23 3.17 -7.21
C VAL A 424 17.94 2.03 -8.18
N VAL A 425 18.79 1.81 -9.18
CA VAL A 425 18.63 0.73 -10.15
C VAL A 425 18.81 -0.64 -9.49
N GLN A 426 19.80 -0.81 -8.62
CA GLN A 426 19.98 -2.06 -7.88
C GLN A 426 18.83 -2.30 -6.90
N PHE A 427 18.33 -1.25 -6.25
CA PHE A 427 17.15 -1.31 -5.41
C PHE A 427 15.92 -1.74 -6.19
N GLN A 428 15.70 -1.24 -7.41
CA GLN A 428 14.56 -1.69 -8.23
C GLN A 428 14.70 -3.14 -8.72
N LYS A 429 15.93 -3.62 -8.92
CA LYS A 429 16.19 -5.03 -9.28
C LYS A 429 15.80 -6.01 -8.17
N SER A 430 15.76 -5.59 -6.90
CA SER A 430 15.24 -6.42 -5.81
C SER A 430 13.71 -6.51 -5.79
N GLN A 431 13.01 -5.88 -6.75
CA GLN A 431 11.54 -5.85 -6.85
C GLN A 431 10.87 -5.33 -5.56
N PRO A 432 11.15 -4.07 -5.17
CA PRO A 432 10.59 -3.47 -3.96
C PRO A 432 9.09 -3.24 -4.12
N ASP A 433 8.35 -3.50 -3.05
CA ASP A 433 6.91 -3.25 -3.02
C ASP A 433 6.60 -1.75 -2.99
N LEU A 434 5.34 -1.38 -3.23
CA LEU A 434 4.95 0.03 -3.35
C LEU A 434 5.38 0.87 -2.14
N VAL A 435 5.13 0.38 -0.92
CA VAL A 435 5.43 1.14 0.30
C VAL A 435 6.93 1.48 0.37
N ALA A 436 7.80 0.53 0.06
CA ALA A 436 9.24 0.76 -0.01
C ALA A 436 9.62 1.76 -1.13
N ARG A 437 9.02 1.61 -2.32
CA ARG A 437 9.20 2.54 -3.46
C ARG A 437 8.79 3.97 -3.13
N ALA A 438 7.64 4.14 -2.46
CA ALA A 438 7.12 5.45 -2.05
C ALA A 438 8.03 6.12 -1.01
N HIS A 439 8.50 5.36 -0.02
CA HIS A 439 9.48 5.86 0.93
C HIS A 439 10.81 6.24 0.26
N LEU A 440 11.27 5.46 -0.74
CA LEU A 440 12.50 5.80 -1.48
C LEU A 440 12.33 7.11 -2.22
N GLN A 441 11.20 7.27 -2.93
CA GLN A 441 10.94 8.49 -3.68
C GLN A 441 10.92 9.74 -2.78
N LEU A 442 10.27 9.67 -1.61
CA LEU A 442 10.23 10.75 -0.63
C LEU A 442 11.58 11.01 0.05
N LEU A 443 12.40 9.97 0.24
CA LEU A 443 13.75 10.15 0.76
C LEU A 443 14.62 10.88 -0.27
N LEU A 444 14.53 10.51 -1.55
CA LEU A 444 15.36 11.08 -2.61
C LEU A 444 15.00 12.55 -2.90
N VAL A 445 13.71 12.88 -2.98
CA VAL A 445 13.26 14.21 -3.39
C VAL A 445 12.35 14.81 -2.31
N GLN A 446 12.84 15.85 -1.65
CA GLN A 446 12.07 16.65 -0.68
C GLN A 446 12.17 18.14 -1.08
N ASP A 447 11.04 18.81 -1.27
CA ASP A 447 10.96 20.23 -1.66
C ASP A 447 11.86 20.60 -2.87
N GLY A 448 11.94 19.70 -3.86
CA GLY A 448 12.78 19.90 -5.05
C GLY A 448 14.29 19.83 -4.80
N LYS A 449 14.72 19.37 -3.63
CA LYS A 449 16.13 19.14 -3.26
C LYS A 449 16.41 17.65 -3.11
N LEU A 450 17.66 17.25 -3.37
CA LEU A 450 18.12 15.90 -3.12
C LEU A 450 18.25 15.70 -1.61
N TYR A 451 17.59 14.67 -1.08
CA TYR A 451 17.49 14.39 0.37
C TYR A 451 16.98 15.55 1.23
N GLY A 452 16.35 16.58 0.63
CA GLY A 452 16.00 17.82 1.35
C GLY A 452 17.20 18.66 1.81
N ARG A 453 18.42 18.30 1.38
CA ARG A 453 19.69 18.93 1.77
C ARG A 453 20.29 19.70 0.60
N ASP A 454 20.53 19.01 -0.52
CA ASP A 454 21.33 19.53 -1.62
C ASP A 454 20.44 20.08 -2.74
N PRO A 455 20.61 21.36 -3.14
CA PRO A 455 19.96 21.89 -4.33
C PRO A 455 20.34 21.05 -5.55
N ILE A 456 19.36 20.70 -6.39
CA ILE A 456 19.59 19.83 -7.56
C ILE A 456 20.61 20.43 -8.52
N PHE A 457 20.65 21.75 -8.65
CA PHE A 457 21.70 22.43 -9.42
C PHE A 457 23.10 22.09 -8.91
N ALA A 458 23.34 22.13 -7.60
CA ALA A 458 24.63 21.79 -7.00
C ALA A 458 24.99 20.30 -7.22
N VAL A 459 23.99 19.42 -7.22
CA VAL A 459 24.17 18.00 -7.55
C VAL A 459 24.61 17.84 -9.01
N ILE A 460 23.98 18.55 -9.94
CA ILE A 460 24.30 18.48 -11.36
C ILE A 460 25.68 19.10 -11.65
N THR A 461 26.02 20.23 -11.04
CA THR A 461 27.34 20.86 -11.27
C THR A 461 28.48 19.99 -10.77
N LYS A 462 28.30 19.34 -9.60
CA LYS A 462 29.24 18.34 -9.07
C LYS A 462 29.35 17.13 -10.00
N ALA A 463 28.24 16.60 -10.49
CA ALA A 463 28.24 15.47 -11.43
C ALA A 463 28.87 15.83 -12.79
N ALA A 464 28.72 17.08 -13.24
CA ALA A 464 29.28 17.57 -14.50
C ALA A 464 30.73 18.05 -14.39
N ALA A 465 31.36 17.96 -13.21
CA ALA A 465 32.71 18.45 -12.91
C ALA A 465 32.96 19.89 -13.39
N LEU A 466 31.95 20.77 -13.24
CA LEU A 466 32.05 22.16 -13.68
C LEU A 466 32.96 22.99 -12.73
N PRO A 467 33.75 23.95 -13.24
CA PRO A 467 34.60 24.81 -12.41
C PRO A 467 33.78 25.62 -11.39
N GLU A 468 34.34 25.87 -10.21
CA GLU A 468 33.74 26.63 -9.10
C GLU A 468 33.21 28.02 -9.51
N ALA A 469 33.76 28.62 -10.57
CA ALA A 469 33.31 29.90 -11.15
C ALA A 469 31.87 29.87 -11.73
N THR A 470 31.29 28.69 -11.97
CA THR A 470 29.89 28.53 -12.44
C THR A 470 28.84 28.59 -11.33
N LYS A 471 29.26 28.79 -10.07
CA LYS A 471 28.35 28.98 -8.92
C LYS A 471 27.67 30.36 -8.89
N ASN A 472 27.89 31.22 -9.90
CA ASN A 472 27.23 32.52 -10.03
C ASN A 472 25.70 32.38 -9.93
N HIS A 473 25.09 33.15 -9.04
CA HIS A 473 23.64 33.13 -8.77
C HIS A 473 22.78 33.47 -10.00
N ASP A 474 23.35 34.16 -10.99
CA ASP A 474 22.60 34.56 -12.18
C ASP A 474 22.40 33.41 -13.17
N ILE A 475 23.35 32.47 -13.28
CA ILE A 475 23.22 31.28 -14.15
C ILE A 475 22.12 30.35 -13.62
N GLN A 476 21.92 30.30 -12.30
CA GLN A 476 20.86 29.49 -11.67
C GLN A 476 19.45 29.97 -12.00
N LYS A 477 19.29 31.23 -12.38
CA LYS A 477 18.00 31.82 -12.76
C LYS A 477 17.64 31.56 -14.21
N ASN A 478 18.58 31.07 -15.03
CA ASN A 478 18.32 30.77 -16.42
C ASN A 478 17.28 29.64 -16.53
N GLU A 479 16.27 29.86 -17.36
CA GLU A 479 15.10 28.99 -17.45
C GLU A 479 15.47 27.53 -17.80
N TYR A 480 16.42 27.33 -18.72
CA TYR A 480 16.90 26.01 -19.12
C TYR A 480 17.63 25.24 -18.00
N ILE A 481 18.26 25.94 -17.05
CA ILE A 481 18.90 25.33 -15.88
C ILE A 481 17.86 24.86 -14.87
N VAL A 482 16.83 25.67 -14.63
CA VAL A 482 15.69 25.30 -13.78
C VAL A 482 14.95 24.10 -14.37
N GLN A 483 14.70 24.11 -15.68
CA GLN A 483 14.08 23.00 -16.41
C GLN A 483 14.92 21.72 -16.31
N LEU A 484 16.26 21.80 -16.45
CA LEU A 484 17.14 20.65 -16.26
C LEU A 484 17.07 20.10 -14.84
N GLY A 485 17.01 20.97 -13.82
CA GLY A 485 16.82 20.56 -12.44
C GLY A 485 15.51 19.79 -12.24
N GLN A 486 14.40 20.31 -12.79
CA GLN A 486 13.10 19.64 -12.74
C GLN A 486 13.12 18.28 -13.47
N LEU A 487 13.85 18.18 -14.58
CA LEU A 487 14.00 16.97 -15.35
C LEU A 487 14.76 15.88 -14.58
N VAL A 488 15.83 16.24 -13.86
CA VAL A 488 16.57 15.33 -12.97
C VAL A 488 15.68 14.86 -11.81
N VAL A 489 14.92 15.77 -11.20
CA VAL A 489 13.94 15.42 -10.15
C VAL A 489 12.90 14.44 -10.69
N ASN A 490 12.33 14.71 -11.87
CA ASN A 490 11.35 13.85 -12.51
C ASN A 490 11.94 12.47 -12.82
N LEU A 491 13.19 12.41 -13.29
CA LEU A 491 13.87 11.15 -13.52
C LEU A 491 14.00 10.33 -12.23
N LEU A 492 14.48 10.93 -11.13
CA LEU A 492 14.62 10.23 -9.84
C LEU A 492 13.28 9.67 -9.37
N LYS A 493 12.19 10.43 -9.54
CA LYS A 493 10.83 9.97 -9.24
C LYS A 493 10.40 8.83 -10.15
N ILE A 494 10.66 8.92 -11.46
CA ILE A 494 10.33 7.87 -12.43
C ILE A 494 11.04 6.56 -12.07
N LEU A 495 12.32 6.61 -11.74
CA LEU A 495 13.11 5.43 -11.32
C LEU A 495 12.60 4.80 -10.01
N CYS A 496 11.72 5.47 -9.26
CA CYS A 496 11.06 4.90 -8.08
C CYS A 496 9.72 4.21 -8.42
N THR A 497 9.16 4.40 -9.61
CA THR A 497 7.88 3.79 -10.01
C THR A 497 8.01 2.29 -10.32
N ASN A 498 6.91 1.57 -10.53
CA ASN A 498 6.98 0.17 -10.96
C ASN A 498 7.59 0.03 -12.37
N ALA A 499 8.08 -1.16 -12.74
CA ALA A 499 8.81 -1.37 -13.99
C ALA A 499 8.02 -0.98 -15.26
N ALA A 500 6.69 -1.20 -15.27
CA ALA A 500 5.84 -0.83 -16.40
C ALA A 500 5.77 0.71 -16.58
N TRP A 501 5.57 1.44 -15.47
CA TRP A 501 5.57 2.90 -15.49
C TRP A 501 6.93 3.51 -15.73
N GLN A 502 8.00 2.90 -15.19
CA GLN A 502 9.38 3.29 -15.47
C GLN A 502 9.60 3.32 -16.98
N ARG A 503 9.32 2.21 -17.67
CA ARG A 503 9.46 2.12 -19.13
C ARG A 503 8.61 3.17 -19.87
N ARG A 504 7.33 3.30 -19.50
CA ARG A 504 6.41 4.22 -20.18
C ARG A 504 6.80 5.70 -20.00
N LYS A 505 7.22 6.09 -18.80
CA LYS A 505 7.61 7.47 -18.47
C LYS A 505 9.01 7.81 -18.96
N LEU A 506 9.96 6.88 -18.87
CA LEU A 506 11.30 7.06 -19.44
C LEU A 506 11.24 7.28 -20.95
N GLY A 507 10.36 6.56 -21.66
CA GLY A 507 10.13 6.81 -23.09
C GLY A 507 9.70 8.24 -23.41
N LYS A 508 8.86 8.85 -22.56
CA LYS A 508 8.38 10.23 -22.75
C LYS A 508 9.46 11.27 -22.41
N ILE A 509 10.14 11.10 -21.27
CA ILE A 509 11.11 12.10 -20.78
C ILE A 509 12.35 12.23 -21.70
N LEU A 510 12.69 11.20 -22.47
CA LEU A 510 13.81 11.25 -23.43
C LEU A 510 13.69 12.38 -24.46
N GLN A 511 12.46 12.70 -24.88
CA GLN A 511 12.24 13.82 -25.80
C GLN A 511 12.53 15.16 -25.11
N ASP A 512 12.11 15.31 -23.85
CA ASP A 512 12.37 16.50 -23.04
C ASP A 512 13.88 16.68 -22.78
N TRP A 513 14.60 15.60 -22.48
CA TRP A 513 16.06 15.61 -22.37
C TRP A 513 16.74 16.10 -23.65
N ARG A 514 16.23 15.71 -24.83
CA ARG A 514 16.78 16.15 -26.12
C ARG A 514 16.55 17.65 -26.35
N VAL A 515 15.38 18.17 -26.01
CA VAL A 515 15.08 19.61 -26.13
C VAL A 515 16.03 20.42 -25.26
N ILE A 516 16.19 20.04 -23.99
CA ILE A 516 17.07 20.74 -23.05
C ILE A 516 18.53 20.64 -23.48
N TYR A 517 18.96 19.50 -24.03
CA TYR A 517 20.31 19.35 -24.59
C TYR A 517 20.59 20.38 -25.69
N VAL A 518 19.67 20.55 -26.65
CA VAL A 518 19.82 21.53 -27.75
C VAL A 518 19.82 22.96 -27.22
N GLN A 519 18.94 23.29 -26.26
CA GLN A 519 18.91 24.61 -25.63
C GLN A 519 20.21 24.94 -24.90
N LEU A 520 20.76 23.97 -24.15
CA LEU A 520 22.06 24.11 -23.50
C LEU A 520 23.18 24.31 -24.52
N GLU A 521 23.20 23.52 -25.59
CA GLU A 521 24.21 23.64 -26.64
C GLU A 521 24.19 25.03 -27.31
N LEU A 522 23.00 25.54 -27.65
CA LEU A 522 22.83 26.88 -28.21
C LEU A 522 23.26 27.99 -27.24
N ALA A 523 22.88 27.88 -25.96
CA ALA A 523 23.27 28.84 -24.94
C ALA A 523 24.79 28.88 -24.73
N PHE A 524 25.44 27.71 -24.66
CA PHE A 524 26.89 27.62 -24.53
C PHE A 524 27.63 28.19 -25.75
N ARG A 525 27.13 27.95 -26.97
CA ARG A 525 27.70 28.54 -28.19
C ARG A 525 27.57 30.07 -28.21
N ASN A 526 26.45 30.61 -27.75
CA ASN A 526 26.23 32.05 -27.69
C ASN A 526 27.08 32.74 -26.61
N GLU A 527 27.32 32.09 -25.46
CA GLU A 527 28.10 32.67 -24.35
C GLU A 527 29.63 32.53 -24.54
N PHE A 528 30.12 31.43 -25.12
CA PHE A 528 31.56 31.13 -25.20
C PHE A 528 32.14 31.19 -26.63
N GLY A 529 31.31 31.44 -27.64
CA GLY A 529 31.70 31.42 -29.05
C GLY A 529 32.11 30.02 -29.54
N ASP A 530 32.19 29.84 -30.86
CA ASP A 530 32.77 28.61 -31.44
C ASP A 530 34.25 28.53 -31.05
N VAL A 531 34.59 27.70 -30.04
CA VAL A 531 35.99 27.38 -29.66
C VAL A 531 36.68 26.51 -30.73
N SER A 532 36.30 26.63 -32.01
CA SER A 532 36.85 25.84 -33.11
C SER A 532 37.37 26.65 -34.30
N SER A 533 37.43 27.99 -34.22
CA SER A 533 37.95 28.80 -35.35
C SER A 533 39.09 29.77 -35.05
N SER A 534 39.64 29.86 -33.82
CA SER A 534 40.70 30.85 -33.53
C SER A 534 42.10 30.28 -33.25
N SER A 535 42.33 28.97 -33.38
CA SER A 535 43.66 28.36 -33.12
C SER A 535 44.35 27.76 -34.35
N ASN A 536 43.77 27.89 -35.56
CA ASN A 536 44.35 27.35 -36.80
C ASN A 536 44.82 28.40 -37.82
N GLU A 537 44.65 29.70 -37.58
CA GLU A 537 45.11 30.74 -38.53
C GLU A 537 46.47 31.39 -38.20
N GLU A 538 47.02 31.25 -36.98
CA GLU A 538 48.32 31.86 -36.65
C GLU A 538 49.55 30.96 -36.92
N LEU A 539 49.36 29.69 -37.31
CA LEU A 539 50.46 28.76 -37.60
C LEU A 539 50.75 28.55 -39.09
N ASN A 540 49.89 29.03 -40.00
CA ASN A 540 50.10 28.91 -41.46
C ASN A 540 50.63 30.18 -42.15
N GLY A 541 50.90 31.25 -41.40
CA GLY A 541 51.35 32.54 -41.94
C GLY A 541 52.87 32.79 -41.96
N ARG A 542 53.70 31.92 -41.37
CA ARG A 542 55.13 32.22 -41.13
C ARG A 542 56.17 31.37 -41.87
N GLU A 543 55.76 30.47 -42.76
CA GLU A 543 56.70 29.64 -43.56
C GLU A 543 56.70 29.95 -45.07
N ARG A 544 56.22 31.12 -45.49
CA ARG A 544 56.43 31.63 -46.86
C ARG A 544 56.89 33.09 -46.84
N ARG A 545 58.14 33.32 -46.43
CA ARG A 545 59.03 34.43 -46.86
C ARG A 545 60.27 34.48 -45.95
N LYS A 546 61.31 33.72 -46.31
CA LYS A 546 62.71 34.12 -46.50
C LYS A 546 63.60 32.89 -46.52
#